data_AF-K9QF58-F1
#
_entry.id   AF-K9QF58-F1
#
_cell.length_a   1.000
_cell.length_b   1.000
_cell.length_c   1.000
_cell.angle_alpha   90.00
_cell.angle_beta   90.00
_cell.angle_gamma   90.00
#
_symmetry.space_group_name_H-M   'P 1'
#
loop_
_entity.id
_entity.type
_entity.pdbx_description
1 polymer ?
#
loop_
_entity_poly.entity_id
_entity_poly.type
_entity_poly.pdbx_seq_one_letter_code
_entity_poly.pdbx_strand_id
1 'polypeptide(L)' 'MPTALLKNGATVQVAVEDLEKFMEENAENIVVQHVKRRGKLRKKIAESENIAV' A
#
# COMPACT_ATOMS: atom_id res chain seq x y z
N MET A 1 3.51 -4.96 -7.84
CA MET A 1 2.08 -5.37 -7.91
C MET A 1 1.32 -4.65 -6.80
N PRO A 2 0.25 -3.91 -7.11
CA PRO A 2 -0.57 -3.24 -6.10
C PRO A 2 -1.17 -4.26 -5.11
N THR A 3 -1.41 -3.81 -3.88
CA THR A 3 -1.96 -4.64 -2.80
C THR A 3 -3.19 -3.97 -2.24
N ALA A 4 -4.31 -4.70 -2.21
CA ALA A 4 -5.58 -4.24 -1.65
C ALA A 4 -5.77 -4.83 -0.24
N LEU A 5 -6.22 -3.99 0.70
CA LEU A 5 -6.61 -4.42 2.04
C LEU A 5 -8.13 -4.53 2.12
N LEU A 6 -8.61 -5.71 2.50
CA LEU A 6 -10.03 -6.01 2.66
C LEU A 6 -10.47 -5.79 4.12
N LYS A 7 -11.77 -5.56 4.34
CA LYS A 7 -12.40 -5.31 5.66
C LYS A 7 -12.23 -6.46 6.64
N ASN A 8 -12.05 -7.67 6.14
CA ASN A 8 -11.75 -8.87 6.94
C ASN A 8 -10.28 -8.94 7.39
N GLY A 9 -9.45 -7.96 7.05
CA GLY A 9 -8.03 -7.91 7.37
C GLY A 9 -7.13 -8.68 6.40
N ALA A 10 -7.69 -9.31 5.36
CA ALA A 10 -6.92 -9.98 4.33
C ALA A 10 -6.26 -8.96 3.38
N THR A 11 -5.03 -9.26 2.96
CA THR A 11 -4.30 -8.49 1.94
C THR A 11 -4.18 -9.31 0.67
N VAL A 12 -4.64 -8.75 -0.44
CA VAL A 12 -4.63 -9.42 -1.76
C VAL A 12 -3.70 -8.64 -2.69
N GLN A 13 -2.78 -9.34 -3.34
CA GLN A 13 -2.00 -8.79 -4.44
C GLN A 13 -2.79 -8.91 -5.73
N VAL A 14 -2.97 -7.79 -6.42
CA VAL A 14 -3.74 -7.73 -7.66
C VAL A 14 -2.82 -7.22 -8.76
N ALA A 15 -2.95 -7.74 -9.97
CA ALA A 15 -2.28 -7.18 -11.13
C ALA A 15 -2.83 -5.77 -11.42
N VAL A 16 -2.05 -4.89 -12.04
CA VAL A 16 -2.53 -3.53 -12.35
C VAL A 16 -3.69 -3.58 -13.36
N GLU A 17 -3.62 -4.51 -14.30
CA GLU A 17 -4.63 -4.73 -15.35
C GLU A 17 -5.99 -5.12 -14.78
N ASP A 18 -6.01 -5.91 -13.70
CA ASP A 18 -7.24 -6.41 -13.06
C ASP A 18 -7.71 -5.53 -11.88
N LEU A 19 -6.95 -4.49 -11.54
CA LEU A 19 -7.20 -3.70 -10.34
C LEU A 19 -8.56 -3.01 -10.39
N GLU A 20 -8.91 -2.43 -11.53
CA GLU A 20 -10.17 -1.70 -11.73
C GLU A 20 -11.37 -2.62 -11.48
N LYS A 21 -11.38 -3.78 -12.14
CA LYS A 21 -12.42 -4.80 -11.98
C LYS A 21 -12.50 -5.34 -10.55
N PHE A 22 -11.35 -5.61 -9.94
CA PHE A 22 -11.29 -6.08 -8.55
C PHE A 22 -11.86 -5.04 -7.57
N MET A 23 -11.59 -3.75 -7.82
CA MET A 23 -12.10 -2.66 -7.00
C MET A 23 -13.61 -2.47 -7.12
N GLU A 24 -14.18 -2.68 -8.30
CA GLU A 24 -15.64 -2.65 -8.49
C GLU A 24 -16.33 -3.83 -7.79
N GLU A 25 -15.84 -5.05 -8.00
CA GLU A 25 -16.42 -6.27 -7.42
C GLU A 25 -16.33 -6.29 -5.88
N ASN A 26 -15.29 -5.66 -5.32
CA ASN A 26 -15.03 -5.64 -3.89
C ASN A 26 -15.21 -4.26 -3.26
N ALA A 27 -15.92 -3.35 -3.94
CA ALA A 27 -16.10 -1.96 -3.50
C ALA A 27 -16.59 -1.85 -2.04
N GLU A 28 -17.52 -2.72 -1.65
CA GLU A 28 -18.06 -2.77 -0.29
C GLU A 28 -17.10 -3.40 0.73
N ASN A 29 -16.11 -4.16 0.28
CA ASN A 29 -15.19 -4.93 1.11
C ASN A 29 -13.79 -4.33 1.19
N ILE A 30 -13.47 -3.31 0.38
CA ILE A 30 -12.18 -2.65 0.41
C ILE A 30 -12.13 -1.62 1.54
N VAL A 31 -11.05 -1.67 2.32
CA VAL A 31 -10.76 -0.64 3.31
C VAL A 31 -10.07 0.50 2.59
N VAL A 32 -10.80 1.58 2.33
CA VAL A 32 -10.17 2.85 1.94
C VAL A 32 -9.40 3.35 3.16
N GLN A 33 -8.10 3.06 3.21
CA GLN A 33 -7.22 3.64 4.22
C GLN A 33 -7.18 5.16 3.99
N HIS A 34 -8.05 5.87 4.70
CA HIS A 34 -7.90 7.30 4.91
C HIS A 34 -6.65 7.48 5.77
N VAL A 35 -5.51 7.64 5.11
CA VAL A 35 -4.27 8.05 5.77
C VAL A 35 -4.53 9.47 6.27
N LYS A 36 -5.01 9.60 7.51
CA LYS A 36 -5.01 10.88 8.23
C LYS A 36 -3.55 11.31 8.29
N ARG A 37 -3.13 12.18 7.38
CA ARG A 37 -1.79 12.81 7.37
C ARG A 37 -1.62 13.62 8.65
N ARG A 38 -1.21 12.97 9.74
CA ARG A 38 -0.82 13.64 11.00
C ARG A 38 0.51 13.18 11.57
N GLY A 39 1.27 12.38 10.83
CA GLY A 39 2.63 11.98 11.20
C GLY A 39 3.61 12.25 10.06
N LYS A 40 4.78 12.83 10.40
CA LYS A 40 5.95 12.99 9.52
C LYS A 40 6.12 11.72 8.66
N LEU A 41 6.15 11.91 7.34
CA LEU A 41 6.59 10.88 6.38
C LEU A 41 7.90 10.29 6.91
N ARG A 42 7.90 8.98 7.24
CA ARG A 42 9.12 8.29 7.66
C ARG A 42 10.07 8.25 6.46
N LYS A 43 11.07 9.13 6.48
CA LYS A 43 12.20 9.10 5.54
C LYS A 43 13.07 7.89 5.90
N LYS A 44 12.91 6.80 5.14
CA LYS A 44 13.80 5.64 5.07
C LYS A 44 14.04 5.48 3.56
N ILE A 45 15.22 5.50 2.95
CA ILE A 45 16.63 5.12 3.23
C ILE A 45 17.44 5.86 2.10
N ALA A 46 18.69 6.31 2.22
CA ALA A 46 19.89 5.47 2.22
C ALA A 46 21.10 6.22 2.78
N GLU A 47 21.58 5.76 3.94
CA GLU A 47 22.96 5.97 4.39
C GLU A 47 23.69 4.67 4.04
N SER A 48 24.01 4.55 2.76
CA SER A 48 24.87 3.50 2.22
C SER A 48 25.80 4.17 1.22
N GLU A 49 26.81 4.89 1.72
CA GLU A 49 28.11 5.12 1.07
C GLU A 49 28.99 6.03 1.94
N ASN A 50 30.30 5.70 1.98
CA ASN A 50 31.40 6.25 2.78
C ASN A 50 31.58 5.55 4.14
N ILE A 51 32.04 4.29 4.18
CA ILE A 51 33.46 3.87 4.05
C ILE A 51 34.34 4.56 5.10
N ALA A 52 34.74 3.78 6.10
CA ALA A 52 35.87 4.07 6.96
C ALA A 52 37.17 4.07 6.13
N VAL A 53 37.90 5.19 6.16
CA VAL A 53 39.34 5.29 5.88
C VAL A 53 39.95 6.15 6.96
#